data_AF-U2V9M4-F1
#
_entry.id   AF-U2V9M4-F1
#
_cell.length_a   1.000
_cell.length_b   1.000
_cell.length_c   1.000
_cell.angle_alpha   90.00
_cell.angle_beta   90.00
_cell.angle_gamma   90.00
#
_symmetry.space_group_name_H-M   'P 1'
#
loop_
_entity.id
_entity.type
_entity.pdbx_description
1 polymer ?
#
loop_
_entity_poly.entity_id
_entity_poly.type
_entity_poly.pdbx_seq_one_letter_code
_entity_poly.pdbx_strand_id
1 'polypeptide(L)'
;MSLHPDELAQLNTLIYQPEFQEACNQAFRKARGKRISLGDVIASMPADGGDEWTTPDGYDALRQAVSSDSRLSDLTVCDFTSPGVPVEGRTTQTSHCMALTDGDGTLYVVYRGTDGEHGEWRDDFEGLNEADTDSQRRAEAYLDEMLALYGGQHVVVTGHSKGGNKAQYVTVVDGRVDECYSFDGQGFGNPFLRKYEERIAAVRGRIHAYNQEGDYVSALMAPIAGDTHYTNGGSQAQGITGLLQTLLRGDGNFQLSNHAPLNLFSSDTDLSLDLTGTRTDYSRTINDFTTWVSENVPADMQALVIEFLSDCAEGRQSEALSDPEKVAALMAVLTKYPGTQRLLEQLAGTDGANDGALASSGVGTGVNAAAAVLVRLGCDSGIIATIVSASNGAVASPVGAAGGGGEWARAYASAYATDCARIDAHVAAGEQATTVQVRQSLVRDWSDEYKEKLLSIVREVDEEEVWDPTHWDVWYRIESLGGGLTAENCQGDIDGYLRKQIDMNGVSAQRIEEAFQKAAELDGTMGTNASAVAESLDGATEALGQILGGGAQ
;
A
#
# COMPACT_ATOMS: atom_id res chain seq x y z
N MET A 1 4.73 -15.36 -25.89
CA MET A 1 5.40 -14.22 -25.20
C MET A 1 4.47 -13.77 -24.11
N SER A 2 4.96 -13.54 -22.89
CA SER A 2 4.13 -13.02 -21.80
C SER A 2 3.57 -11.64 -22.13
N LEU A 3 2.41 -11.31 -21.56
CA LEU A 3 1.82 -9.98 -21.64
C LEU A 3 2.74 -8.94 -20.99
N HIS A 4 2.80 -7.75 -21.58
CA HIS A 4 3.43 -6.57 -20.99
C HIS A 4 2.54 -5.93 -19.91
N PRO A 5 3.12 -5.07 -19.06
CA PRO A 5 2.38 -4.37 -18.01
C PRO A 5 1.12 -3.63 -18.50
N ASP A 6 1.16 -3.00 -19.67
CA ASP A 6 0.00 -2.31 -20.26
C ASP A 6 -1.19 -3.27 -20.46
N GLU A 7 -0.94 -4.44 -21.05
CA GLU A 7 -1.99 -5.43 -21.31
C GLU A 7 -2.52 -6.06 -20.02
N LEU A 8 -1.65 -6.28 -19.03
CA LEU A 8 -2.07 -6.75 -17.72
C LEU A 8 -2.93 -5.70 -17.01
N ALA A 9 -2.56 -4.42 -17.06
CA ALA A 9 -3.38 -3.33 -16.54
C ALA A 9 -4.76 -3.29 -17.22
N GLN A 10 -4.82 -3.48 -18.55
CA GLN A 10 -6.09 -3.55 -19.29
C GLN A 10 -6.97 -4.73 -18.84
N LEU A 11 -6.40 -5.92 -18.58
CA LEU A 11 -7.14 -7.05 -18.01
C LEU A 11 -7.66 -6.73 -16.59
N ASN A 12 -6.86 -6.04 -15.79
CA ASN A 12 -7.24 -5.59 -14.44
C ASN A 12 -8.33 -4.52 -14.45
N THR A 13 -8.48 -3.75 -15.52
CA THR A 13 -9.60 -2.82 -15.72
C THR A 13 -10.84 -3.54 -16.23
N LEU A 14 -10.66 -4.51 -17.13
CA LEU A 14 -11.76 -5.26 -17.75
C LEU A 14 -12.58 -6.07 -16.74
N ILE A 15 -11.92 -6.67 -15.74
CA ILE A 15 -12.60 -7.50 -14.73
C ILE A 15 -13.60 -6.72 -13.86
N TYR A 16 -13.51 -5.39 -13.82
CA TYR A 16 -14.47 -4.54 -13.10
C TYR A 16 -15.75 -4.27 -13.88
N GLN A 17 -15.76 -4.45 -15.21
CA GLN A 17 -16.89 -4.06 -16.07
C GLN A 17 -18.07 -5.05 -15.91
N PRO A 18 -19.26 -4.59 -15.48
CA PRO A 18 -20.44 -5.44 -15.38
C PRO A 18 -20.83 -6.11 -16.70
N GLU A 19 -20.62 -5.41 -17.81
CA GLU A 19 -20.83 -5.89 -19.17
C GLU A 19 -19.93 -7.09 -19.50
N PHE A 20 -18.68 -7.07 -19.03
CA PHE A 20 -17.73 -8.15 -19.23
C PHE A 20 -18.13 -9.40 -18.44
N GLN A 21 -18.58 -9.22 -17.19
CA GLN A 21 -19.12 -10.32 -16.38
C GLN A 21 -20.31 -10.99 -17.07
N GLU A 22 -21.28 -10.21 -17.57
CA GLU A 22 -22.45 -10.76 -18.25
C GLU A 22 -22.06 -11.45 -19.56
N ALA A 23 -21.13 -10.87 -20.33
CA ALA A 23 -20.60 -11.47 -21.55
C ALA A 23 -19.91 -12.82 -21.27
N CYS A 24 -19.06 -12.91 -20.25
CA CYS A 24 -18.44 -14.16 -19.80
C CYS A 24 -19.49 -15.21 -19.44
N ASN A 25 -20.46 -14.86 -18.59
CA ASN A 25 -21.53 -15.76 -18.16
C ASN A 25 -22.34 -16.31 -19.35
N GLN A 26 -22.63 -15.46 -20.34
CA GLN A 26 -23.30 -15.90 -21.56
C GLN A 26 -22.42 -16.80 -22.43
N ALA A 27 -21.13 -16.48 -22.56
CA ALA A 27 -20.18 -17.26 -23.33
C ALA A 27 -20.04 -18.68 -22.75
N PHE A 28 -19.84 -18.82 -21.43
CA PHE A 28 -19.75 -20.12 -20.77
C PHE A 28 -21.02 -20.96 -20.93
N ARG A 29 -22.20 -20.35 -20.84
CA ARG A 29 -23.49 -21.04 -21.09
C ARG A 29 -23.62 -21.56 -22.54
N LYS A 30 -23.03 -20.85 -23.51
CA LYS A 30 -23.12 -21.17 -24.95
C LYS A 30 -21.99 -22.07 -25.45
N ALA A 31 -20.85 -22.11 -24.76
CA ALA A 31 -19.59 -22.67 -25.27
C ALA A 31 -19.69 -24.15 -25.69
N ARG A 32 -20.55 -24.97 -25.05
CA ARG A 32 -20.74 -26.40 -25.38
C ARG A 32 -19.41 -27.16 -25.57
N GLY A 33 -18.40 -26.84 -24.76
CA GLY A 33 -17.05 -27.43 -24.83
C GLY A 33 -16.10 -26.82 -25.88
N LYS A 34 -16.45 -25.69 -26.51
CA LYS A 34 -15.54 -24.93 -27.37
C LYS A 34 -14.71 -23.94 -26.55
N ARG A 35 -13.49 -23.68 -27.02
CA ARG A 35 -12.64 -22.57 -26.56
C ARG A 35 -13.40 -21.25 -26.73
N ILE A 36 -13.33 -20.40 -25.71
CA ILE A 36 -13.89 -19.04 -25.71
C ILE A 36 -12.71 -18.08 -25.80
N SER A 37 -12.56 -17.37 -26.91
CA SER A 37 -11.53 -16.33 -27.01
C SER A 37 -11.98 -15.07 -26.27
N LEU A 38 -11.03 -14.32 -25.72
CA LEU A 38 -11.32 -13.03 -25.08
C LEU A 38 -11.93 -12.06 -26.11
N GLY A 39 -11.43 -12.05 -27.34
CA GLY A 39 -11.99 -11.25 -28.44
C GLY A 39 -13.47 -11.56 -28.71
N ASP A 40 -13.89 -12.83 -28.69
CA ASP A 40 -15.30 -13.21 -28.84
C ASP A 40 -16.16 -12.70 -27.68
N VAL A 41 -15.62 -12.70 -26.45
CA VAL A 41 -16.31 -12.15 -25.27
C VAL A 41 -16.49 -10.65 -25.43
N ILE A 42 -15.43 -9.90 -25.75
CA ILE A 42 -15.50 -8.45 -25.96
C ILE A 42 -16.46 -8.09 -27.12
N ALA A 43 -16.43 -8.85 -28.22
CA ALA A 43 -17.35 -8.65 -29.33
C ALA A 43 -18.83 -8.83 -28.95
N SER A 44 -19.12 -9.57 -27.88
CA SER A 44 -20.48 -9.79 -27.36
C SER A 44 -20.93 -8.76 -26.33
N MET A 45 -20.02 -7.97 -25.76
CA MET A 45 -20.35 -6.86 -24.87
C MET A 45 -21.12 -5.78 -25.65
N PRO A 46 -22.03 -5.01 -25.01
CA PRO A 46 -22.72 -3.88 -25.65
C PRO A 46 -21.77 -2.73 -25.96
N ALA A 47 -22.02 -2.02 -27.07
CA ALA A 47 -21.17 -0.92 -27.53
C ALA A 47 -21.26 0.31 -26.61
N ASP A 48 -22.43 0.55 -26.03
CA ASP A 48 -22.65 1.46 -24.92
C ASP A 48 -22.39 0.73 -23.59
N GLY A 49 -21.66 1.39 -22.70
CA GLY A 49 -21.29 0.87 -21.38
C GLY A 49 -20.47 1.89 -20.62
N GLY A 50 -19.74 1.39 -19.62
CA GLY A 50 -19.07 2.21 -18.63
C GLY A 50 -19.92 2.38 -17.38
N ASP A 51 -19.29 2.87 -16.33
CA ASP A 51 -19.87 2.98 -15.00
C ASP A 51 -19.41 4.26 -14.31
N GLU A 52 -19.54 4.34 -12.98
CA GLU A 52 -19.08 5.49 -12.20
C GLU A 52 -17.55 5.68 -12.26
N TRP A 53 -16.80 4.64 -12.64
CA TRP A 53 -15.34 4.56 -12.62
C TRP A 53 -14.73 4.61 -14.02
N THR A 54 -15.53 4.23 -15.02
CA THR A 54 -15.13 4.09 -16.42
C THR A 54 -16.01 4.96 -17.28
N THR A 55 -15.45 6.05 -17.81
CA THR A 55 -16.18 6.91 -18.74
C THR A 55 -16.62 6.11 -19.97
N PRO A 56 -17.73 6.47 -20.63
CA PRO A 56 -18.16 5.76 -21.84
C PRO A 56 -17.08 5.70 -22.94
N ASP A 57 -16.29 6.77 -23.06
CA ASP A 57 -15.16 6.81 -24.00
C ASP A 57 -14.03 5.86 -23.55
N GLY A 58 -13.73 5.80 -22.25
CA GLY A 58 -12.74 4.87 -21.72
C GLY A 58 -13.18 3.39 -21.80
N TYR A 59 -14.47 3.12 -21.64
CA TYR A 59 -15.05 1.80 -21.86
C TYR A 59 -14.90 1.35 -23.32
N ASP A 60 -15.20 2.24 -24.28
CA ASP A 60 -15.01 1.94 -25.71
C ASP A 60 -13.53 1.77 -26.05
N ALA A 61 -12.65 2.62 -25.51
CA ALA A 61 -11.20 2.48 -25.66
C ALA A 61 -10.69 1.14 -25.12
N LEU A 62 -11.19 0.69 -23.96
CA LEU A 62 -10.84 -0.60 -23.37
C LEU A 62 -11.26 -1.77 -24.26
N ARG A 63 -12.49 -1.75 -24.77
CA ARG A 63 -12.97 -2.76 -25.71
C ARG A 63 -12.10 -2.80 -26.97
N GLN A 64 -11.74 -1.63 -27.51
CA GLN A 64 -10.93 -1.52 -28.72
C GLN A 64 -9.49 -1.99 -28.48
N ALA A 65 -8.87 -1.61 -27.36
CA ALA A 65 -7.53 -2.05 -26.98
C ALA A 65 -7.45 -3.58 -26.89
N VAL A 66 -8.37 -4.20 -26.13
CA VAL A 66 -8.41 -5.66 -25.97
C VAL A 66 -8.73 -6.37 -27.28
N SER A 67 -9.65 -5.83 -28.10
CA SER A 67 -10.06 -6.48 -29.35
C SER A 67 -9.04 -6.34 -30.49
N SER A 68 -8.21 -5.29 -30.47
CA SER A 68 -7.24 -5.00 -31.55
C SER A 68 -5.86 -5.57 -31.29
N ASP A 69 -5.51 -5.87 -30.02
CA ASP A 69 -4.28 -6.58 -29.69
C ASP A 69 -4.49 -8.11 -29.76
N SER A 70 -3.78 -8.78 -30.67
CA SER A 70 -3.83 -10.24 -30.78
C SER A 70 -3.34 -10.97 -29.53
N ARG A 71 -2.42 -10.38 -28.74
CA ARG A 71 -1.94 -10.98 -27.50
C ARG A 71 -3.01 -11.07 -26.43
N LEU A 72 -3.98 -10.14 -26.45
CA LEU A 72 -5.14 -10.14 -25.57
C LEU A 72 -6.32 -10.88 -26.20
N SER A 73 -6.75 -10.49 -27.39
CA SER A 73 -7.94 -11.04 -28.04
C SER A 73 -7.86 -12.56 -28.29
N ASP A 74 -6.68 -13.13 -28.51
CA ASP A 74 -6.49 -14.57 -28.72
C ASP A 74 -6.47 -15.39 -27.41
N LEU A 75 -6.40 -14.74 -26.24
CA LEU A 75 -6.44 -15.45 -24.95
C LEU A 75 -7.71 -16.29 -24.82
N THR A 76 -7.57 -17.48 -24.25
CA THR A 76 -8.74 -18.27 -23.84
C THR A 76 -9.22 -17.79 -22.50
N VAL A 77 -10.50 -17.42 -22.38
CA VAL A 77 -11.11 -17.23 -21.06
C VAL A 77 -11.50 -18.61 -20.52
N CYS A 78 -10.75 -19.08 -19.53
CA CYS A 78 -10.90 -20.43 -18.96
C CYS A 78 -11.95 -20.45 -17.84
N ASP A 79 -11.93 -19.44 -16.97
CA ASP A 79 -12.86 -19.36 -15.84
C ASP A 79 -13.13 -17.89 -15.49
N PHE A 80 -14.33 -17.63 -14.98
CA PHE A 80 -14.72 -16.35 -14.39
C PHE A 80 -15.64 -16.65 -13.21
N THR A 81 -15.20 -16.34 -12.00
CA THR A 81 -15.95 -16.60 -10.76
C THR A 81 -16.37 -15.28 -10.12
N SER A 82 -17.54 -15.29 -9.47
CA SER A 82 -18.14 -14.12 -8.81
C SER A 82 -18.25 -14.32 -7.28
N PRO A 83 -18.27 -13.23 -6.50
CA PRO A 83 -18.49 -13.27 -5.05
C PRO A 83 -19.75 -14.06 -4.67
N GLY A 84 -19.68 -14.82 -3.57
CA GLY A 84 -20.87 -15.34 -2.91
C GLY A 84 -21.70 -16.35 -3.72
N VAL A 85 -21.19 -16.86 -4.86
CA VAL A 85 -21.82 -17.95 -5.62
C VAL A 85 -21.12 -19.26 -5.27
N PRO A 86 -21.72 -20.14 -4.44
CA PRO A 86 -21.21 -21.48 -4.24
C PRO A 86 -21.38 -22.25 -5.54
N VAL A 87 -20.30 -22.48 -6.26
CA VAL A 87 -20.28 -23.44 -7.36
C VAL A 87 -19.98 -24.80 -6.75
N GLU A 88 -20.78 -25.82 -7.10
CA GLU A 88 -20.66 -27.16 -6.50
C GLU A 88 -19.23 -27.71 -6.66
N GLY A 89 -18.56 -27.94 -5.53
CA GLY A 89 -17.16 -28.40 -5.50
C GLY A 89 -16.08 -27.32 -5.59
N ARG A 90 -16.44 -26.03 -5.57
CA ARG A 90 -15.49 -24.90 -5.62
C ARG A 90 -15.47 -24.06 -4.35
N THR A 91 -14.35 -23.39 -4.12
CA THR A 91 -14.20 -22.41 -3.04
C THR A 91 -14.97 -21.13 -3.38
N THR A 92 -15.87 -20.71 -2.50
CA THR A 92 -16.58 -19.42 -2.64
C THR A 92 -15.57 -18.28 -2.57
N GLN A 93 -15.55 -17.40 -3.58
CA GLN A 93 -14.66 -16.25 -3.60
C GLN A 93 -15.27 -15.04 -2.88
N THR A 94 -14.41 -14.12 -2.42
CA THR A 94 -14.83 -12.82 -1.86
C THR A 94 -14.97 -11.76 -2.96
N SER A 95 -14.07 -11.73 -3.94
CA SER A 95 -14.15 -10.86 -5.12
C SER A 95 -14.20 -11.67 -6.42
N HIS A 96 -14.37 -10.98 -7.56
CA HIS A 96 -14.25 -11.62 -8.87
C HIS A 96 -12.83 -12.11 -9.14
N CYS A 97 -12.73 -13.28 -9.76
CA CYS A 97 -11.48 -13.85 -10.24
C CYS A 97 -11.65 -14.34 -11.68
N MET A 98 -10.63 -14.18 -12.50
CA MET A 98 -10.61 -14.62 -13.89
C MET A 98 -9.33 -15.38 -14.19
N ALA A 99 -9.46 -16.49 -14.92
CA ALA A 99 -8.32 -17.26 -15.41
C ALA A 99 -8.31 -17.27 -16.94
N LEU A 100 -7.15 -16.96 -17.53
CA LEU A 100 -6.93 -17.02 -18.98
C LEU A 100 -5.72 -17.86 -19.34
N THR A 101 -5.71 -18.43 -20.53
CA THR A 101 -4.52 -19.12 -21.08
C THR A 101 -4.19 -18.63 -22.48
N ASP A 102 -2.90 -18.51 -22.77
CA ASP A 102 -2.41 -18.27 -24.13
C ASP A 102 -2.12 -19.58 -24.89
N GLY A 103 -1.66 -19.46 -26.13
CA GLY A 103 -1.26 -20.61 -26.95
C GLY A 103 0.09 -21.24 -26.57
N ASP A 104 0.88 -20.54 -25.75
CA ASP A 104 2.25 -20.93 -25.37
C ASP A 104 2.28 -21.70 -24.03
N GLY A 105 1.15 -21.77 -23.32
CA GLY A 105 1.01 -22.52 -22.06
C GLY A 105 1.13 -21.65 -20.81
N THR A 106 1.03 -20.33 -20.95
CA THR A 106 0.95 -19.40 -19.82
C THR A 106 -0.46 -19.39 -19.24
N LEU A 107 -0.57 -19.49 -17.92
CA LEU A 107 -1.79 -19.24 -17.16
C LEU A 107 -1.73 -17.84 -16.57
N TYR A 108 -2.73 -17.01 -16.87
CA TYR A 108 -2.93 -15.70 -16.28
C TYR A 108 -4.08 -15.78 -15.27
N VAL A 109 -3.85 -15.37 -14.04
CA VAL A 109 -4.89 -15.27 -13.01
C VAL A 109 -5.02 -13.81 -12.59
N VAL A 110 -6.22 -13.25 -12.80
CA VAL A 110 -6.56 -11.85 -12.53
C VAL A 110 -7.51 -11.80 -11.33
N TYR A 111 -7.12 -11.09 -10.29
CA TYR A 111 -7.93 -10.88 -9.09
C TYR A 111 -8.51 -9.47 -9.08
N ARG A 112 -9.84 -9.35 -8.98
CA ARG A 112 -10.49 -8.05 -8.76
C ARG A 112 -10.29 -7.60 -7.32
N GLY A 113 -10.15 -6.30 -7.11
CA GLY A 113 -10.25 -5.67 -5.79
C GLY A 113 -11.66 -5.75 -5.20
N THR A 114 -11.83 -5.05 -4.08
CA THR A 114 -13.05 -4.96 -3.27
C THR A 114 -14.21 -4.32 -4.05
N ASP A 115 -15.43 -4.86 -3.93
CA ASP A 115 -16.63 -4.37 -4.62
C ASP A 115 -17.45 -3.36 -3.81
N GLY A 116 -16.93 -2.91 -2.65
CA GLY A 116 -17.53 -1.88 -1.81
C GLY A 116 -18.84 -2.28 -1.11
N GLU A 117 -19.49 -3.35 -1.55
CA GLU A 117 -20.66 -3.96 -0.94
C GLU A 117 -20.26 -5.12 0.00
N HIS A 118 -20.99 -5.29 1.12
CA HIS A 118 -20.90 -6.44 2.04
C HIS A 118 -19.74 -6.50 3.06
N GLY A 119 -19.28 -5.37 3.60
CA GLY A 119 -18.36 -5.37 4.76
C GLY A 119 -16.91 -5.73 4.42
N GLU A 120 -16.56 -5.68 3.14
CA GLU A 120 -15.21 -5.96 2.63
C GLU A 120 -14.17 -4.91 3.07
N TRP A 121 -14.60 -3.70 3.46
CA TRP A 121 -13.71 -2.70 4.09
C TRP A 121 -13.03 -3.25 5.34
N ARG A 122 -13.74 -4.06 6.12
CA ARG A 122 -13.17 -4.69 7.31
C ARG A 122 -12.01 -5.64 6.93
N ASP A 123 -12.15 -6.42 5.85
CA ASP A 123 -11.08 -7.29 5.33
C ASP A 123 -9.89 -6.48 4.77
N ASP A 124 -10.13 -5.29 4.20
CA ASP A 124 -9.07 -4.36 3.76
C ASP A 124 -8.25 -3.81 4.92
N PHE A 125 -8.85 -3.64 6.08
CA PHE A 125 -8.13 -3.23 7.27
C PHE A 125 -7.59 -4.40 8.12
N GLU A 126 -8.17 -5.59 8.03
CA GLU A 126 -7.68 -6.83 8.67
C GLU A 126 -6.24 -7.18 8.25
N GLY A 127 -5.83 -6.83 7.01
CA GLY A 127 -4.45 -7.01 6.54
C GLY A 127 -3.38 -6.27 7.38
N LEU A 128 -3.79 -5.31 8.23
CA LEU A 128 -2.90 -4.61 9.16
C LEU A 128 -2.46 -5.49 10.34
N ASN A 129 -3.35 -6.36 10.83
CA ASN A 129 -3.16 -7.15 12.05
C ASN A 129 -3.29 -8.68 11.86
N GLU A 130 -3.65 -9.14 10.67
CA GLU A 130 -3.70 -10.56 10.32
C GLU A 130 -2.55 -10.97 9.41
N ALA A 131 -2.08 -12.21 9.60
CA ALA A 131 -1.03 -12.77 8.75
C ALA A 131 -1.57 -13.43 7.48
N ASP A 132 -2.82 -13.91 7.48
CA ASP A 132 -3.52 -14.30 6.27
C ASP A 132 -5.01 -14.04 6.46
N THR A 133 -5.57 -13.17 5.62
CA THR A 133 -7.00 -12.89 5.60
C THR A 133 -7.76 -14.01 4.88
N ASP A 134 -9.08 -14.07 5.07
CA ASP A 134 -9.92 -15.03 4.35
C ASP A 134 -9.90 -14.78 2.84
N SER A 135 -9.88 -13.51 2.42
CA SER A 135 -9.81 -13.14 1.01
C SER A 135 -8.50 -13.58 0.33
N GLN A 136 -7.38 -13.51 1.05
CA GLN A 136 -6.07 -13.99 0.60
C GLN A 136 -6.03 -15.52 0.43
N ARG A 137 -6.52 -16.27 1.42
CA ARG A 137 -6.59 -17.74 1.35
C ARG A 137 -7.50 -18.24 0.22
N ARG A 138 -8.60 -17.53 -0.05
CA ARG A 138 -9.50 -17.88 -1.16
C ARG A 138 -8.86 -17.62 -2.53
N ALA A 139 -8.03 -16.58 -2.65
CA ALA A 139 -7.25 -16.31 -3.86
C ALA A 139 -6.23 -17.43 -4.14
N GLU A 140 -5.49 -17.88 -3.11
CA GLU A 140 -4.59 -19.05 -3.21
C GLU A 140 -5.34 -20.31 -3.65
N ALA A 141 -6.49 -20.60 -3.01
CA ALA A 141 -7.33 -21.73 -3.40
C ALA A 141 -7.85 -21.64 -4.85
N TYR A 142 -8.11 -20.43 -5.34
CA TYR A 142 -8.49 -20.22 -6.74
C TYR A 142 -7.34 -20.55 -7.69
N LEU A 143 -6.11 -20.06 -7.42
CA LEU A 143 -4.93 -20.41 -8.21
C LEU A 143 -4.74 -21.93 -8.26
N ASP A 144 -4.81 -22.59 -7.10
CA ASP A 144 -4.69 -24.05 -6.99
C ASP A 144 -5.69 -24.79 -7.88
N GLU A 145 -6.95 -24.36 -7.89
CA GLU A 145 -7.98 -24.93 -8.74
C GLU A 145 -7.66 -24.71 -10.23
N MET A 146 -7.24 -23.50 -10.61
CA MET A 146 -6.93 -23.16 -12.00
C MET A 146 -5.73 -23.95 -12.52
N LEU A 147 -4.68 -24.11 -11.70
CA LEU A 147 -3.53 -24.94 -12.03
C LEU A 147 -3.92 -26.42 -12.19
N ALA A 148 -4.79 -26.93 -11.33
CA ALA A 148 -5.26 -28.31 -11.42
C ALA A 148 -6.10 -28.58 -12.69
N LEU A 149 -6.90 -27.60 -13.12
CA LEU A 149 -7.80 -27.73 -14.27
C LEU A 149 -7.11 -27.46 -15.61
N TYR A 150 -6.23 -26.45 -15.65
CA TYR A 150 -5.69 -25.91 -16.89
C TYR A 150 -4.17 -26.06 -17.01
N GLY A 151 -3.49 -26.43 -15.93
CA GLY A 151 -2.03 -26.41 -15.87
C GLY A 151 -1.48 -24.99 -15.93
N GLY A 152 -0.21 -24.89 -16.31
CA GLY A 152 0.51 -23.64 -16.48
C GLY A 152 2.00 -23.96 -16.54
N GLN A 153 2.61 -23.85 -17.72
CA GLN A 153 4.07 -23.96 -17.84
C GLN A 153 4.75 -22.70 -17.31
N HIS A 154 4.01 -21.60 -17.36
CA HIS A 154 4.36 -20.29 -16.84
C HIS A 154 3.12 -19.69 -16.17
N VAL A 155 3.24 -19.14 -14.97
CA VAL A 155 2.11 -18.65 -14.17
C VAL A 155 2.30 -17.18 -13.86
N VAL A 156 1.37 -16.36 -14.36
CA VAL A 156 1.33 -14.92 -14.12
C VAL A 156 0.09 -14.60 -13.29
N VAL A 157 0.30 -13.96 -12.15
CA VAL A 157 -0.80 -13.44 -11.32
C VAL A 157 -0.81 -11.93 -11.35
N THR A 158 -2.01 -11.34 -11.34
CA THR A 158 -2.15 -9.89 -11.36
C THR A 158 -3.42 -9.42 -10.69
N GLY A 159 -3.43 -8.17 -10.25
CA GLY A 159 -4.58 -7.58 -9.57
C GLY A 159 -4.43 -6.07 -9.40
N HIS A 160 -5.56 -5.38 -9.35
CA HIS A 160 -5.65 -3.97 -8.95
C HIS A 160 -6.15 -3.82 -7.50
N SER A 161 -5.70 -2.82 -6.74
CA SER A 161 -6.20 -2.53 -5.39
C SER A 161 -5.98 -3.73 -4.43
N LYS A 162 -7.03 -4.18 -3.73
CA LYS A 162 -7.04 -5.43 -2.96
C LYS A 162 -6.72 -6.67 -3.82
N GLY A 163 -7.03 -6.63 -5.12
CA GLY A 163 -6.60 -7.65 -6.08
C GLY A 163 -5.08 -7.72 -6.19
N GLY A 164 -4.39 -6.56 -6.19
CA GLY A 164 -2.93 -6.48 -6.20
C GLY A 164 -2.31 -7.08 -4.94
N ASN A 165 -2.94 -6.86 -3.78
CA ASN A 165 -2.56 -7.53 -2.52
C ASN A 165 -2.73 -9.06 -2.61
N LYS A 166 -3.85 -9.55 -3.17
CA LYS A 166 -4.08 -11.00 -3.39
C LYS A 166 -3.02 -11.60 -4.32
N ALA A 167 -2.69 -10.94 -5.43
CA ALA A 167 -1.64 -11.38 -6.35
C ALA A 167 -0.27 -11.50 -5.65
N GLN A 168 0.11 -10.47 -4.88
CA GLN A 168 1.34 -10.46 -4.09
C GLN A 168 1.33 -11.57 -3.02
N TYR A 169 0.23 -11.73 -2.28
CA TYR A 169 0.07 -12.77 -1.26
C TYR A 169 0.27 -14.16 -1.86
N VAL A 170 -0.44 -14.46 -2.95
CA VAL A 170 -0.38 -15.77 -3.62
C VAL A 170 1.03 -16.08 -4.10
N THR A 171 1.75 -15.08 -4.60
CA THR A 171 3.16 -15.23 -5.02
C THR A 171 4.09 -15.60 -3.85
N VAL A 172 3.80 -15.09 -2.65
CA VAL A 172 4.57 -15.39 -1.43
C VAL A 172 4.25 -16.78 -0.89
N VAL A 173 2.98 -17.20 -0.93
CA VAL A 173 2.58 -18.48 -0.32
C VAL A 173 2.70 -19.67 -1.27
N ASP A 174 2.65 -19.43 -2.58
CA ASP A 174 2.71 -20.43 -3.64
C ASP A 174 3.94 -20.22 -4.55
N GLY A 175 4.93 -21.11 -4.42
CA GLY A 175 6.18 -21.05 -5.17
C GLY A 175 6.05 -21.30 -6.69
N ARG A 176 4.87 -21.72 -7.17
CA ARG A 176 4.59 -21.96 -8.60
C ARG A 176 4.30 -20.69 -9.39
N VAL A 177 4.18 -19.54 -8.74
CA VAL A 177 4.01 -18.25 -9.43
C VAL A 177 5.35 -17.78 -9.99
N ASP A 178 5.41 -17.56 -11.30
CA ASP A 178 6.61 -17.11 -12.00
C ASP A 178 6.71 -15.58 -12.03
N GLU A 179 5.59 -14.87 -12.24
CA GLU A 179 5.54 -13.41 -12.28
C GLU A 179 4.27 -12.86 -11.61
N CYS A 180 4.42 -11.73 -10.93
CA CYS A 180 3.33 -11.03 -10.26
C CYS A 180 3.34 -9.54 -10.63
N TYR A 181 2.20 -9.05 -11.11
CA TYR A 181 2.00 -7.65 -11.45
C TYR A 181 0.90 -7.06 -10.58
N SER A 182 1.30 -6.17 -9.67
CA SER A 182 0.40 -5.51 -8.74
C SER A 182 0.15 -4.07 -9.18
N PHE A 183 -1.12 -3.71 -9.39
CA PHE A 183 -1.53 -2.38 -9.80
C PHE A 183 -2.21 -1.64 -8.64
N ASP A 184 -1.66 -0.52 -8.20
CA ASP A 184 -2.13 0.21 -7.00
C ASP A 184 -2.41 -0.71 -5.79
N GLY A 185 -1.56 -1.72 -5.62
CA GLY A 185 -1.83 -2.81 -4.69
C GLY A 185 -1.50 -2.47 -3.25
N GLN A 186 -2.42 -2.77 -2.34
CA GLN A 186 -2.21 -2.62 -0.90
C GLN A 186 -1.02 -3.48 -0.39
N GLY A 187 -0.19 -2.90 0.49
CA GLY A 187 0.92 -3.59 1.16
C GLY A 187 0.48 -4.54 2.28
N PHE A 188 1.40 -4.88 3.19
CA PHE A 188 1.16 -5.87 4.24
C PHE A 188 1.54 -5.39 5.64
N GLY A 189 0.75 -5.80 6.65
CA GLY A 189 1.05 -5.60 8.05
C GLY A 189 2.12 -6.56 8.59
N ASN A 190 2.66 -6.24 9.76
CA ASN A 190 3.72 -7.00 10.41
C ASN A 190 3.45 -8.50 10.63
N PRO A 191 2.24 -8.94 10.97
CA PRO A 191 1.97 -10.36 11.14
C PRO A 191 2.27 -11.18 9.89
N PHE A 192 1.91 -10.67 8.70
CA PHE A 192 2.26 -11.28 7.41
C PHE A 192 3.78 -11.23 7.17
N LEU A 193 4.38 -10.04 7.31
CA LEU A 193 5.81 -9.84 7.04
C LEU A 193 6.69 -10.76 7.88
N ARG A 194 6.37 -10.95 9.16
CA ARG A 194 7.12 -11.86 10.04
C ARG A 194 6.87 -13.32 9.74
N LYS A 195 5.62 -13.68 9.41
CA LYS A 195 5.28 -15.07 9.09
C LYS A 195 6.00 -15.54 7.82
N TYR A 196 6.17 -14.64 6.84
CA TYR A 196 6.65 -14.98 5.51
C TYR A 196 7.97 -14.32 5.11
N GLU A 197 8.75 -13.78 6.06
CA GLU A 197 10.01 -13.05 5.82
C GLU A 197 10.93 -13.73 4.78
N GLU A 198 11.25 -15.01 4.99
CA GLU A 198 12.13 -15.77 4.10
C GLU A 198 11.53 -15.95 2.69
N ARG A 199 10.22 -16.20 2.62
CA ARG A 199 9.51 -16.38 1.34
C ARG A 199 9.43 -15.08 0.56
N ILE A 200 9.10 -13.97 1.23
CA ILE A 200 9.10 -12.64 0.65
C ILE A 200 10.49 -12.34 0.05
N ALA A 201 11.56 -12.59 0.80
CA ALA A 201 12.92 -12.40 0.30
C ALA A 201 13.23 -13.26 -0.94
N ALA A 202 12.72 -14.50 -0.98
CA ALA A 202 12.94 -15.42 -2.09
C ALA A 202 12.17 -15.06 -3.38
N VAL A 203 10.97 -14.48 -3.24
CA VAL A 203 10.08 -14.23 -4.39
C VAL A 203 9.94 -12.77 -4.78
N ARG A 204 10.41 -11.81 -3.97
CA ARG A 204 10.19 -10.37 -4.24
C ARG A 204 10.65 -9.93 -5.62
N GLY A 205 11.71 -10.54 -6.18
CA GLY A 205 12.19 -10.25 -7.53
C GLY A 205 11.24 -10.67 -8.66
N ARG A 206 10.15 -11.37 -8.34
CA ARG A 206 9.06 -11.74 -9.25
C ARG A 206 7.86 -10.79 -9.14
N ILE A 207 7.88 -9.86 -8.18
CA ILE A 207 6.76 -8.98 -7.85
C ILE A 207 7.08 -7.57 -8.33
N HIS A 208 6.32 -7.12 -9.33
CA HIS A 208 6.43 -5.80 -9.97
C HIS A 208 5.22 -4.96 -9.58
N ALA A 209 5.44 -3.82 -8.92
CA ALA A 209 4.36 -2.90 -8.54
C ALA A 209 4.27 -1.73 -9.52
N TYR A 210 3.06 -1.40 -9.98
CA TYR A 210 2.75 -0.24 -10.80
C TYR A 210 1.70 0.59 -10.08
N ASN A 211 2.09 1.75 -9.58
CA ASN A 211 1.23 2.58 -8.76
C ASN A 211 1.01 3.94 -9.40
N GLN A 212 -0.22 4.42 -9.42
CA GLN A 212 -0.53 5.77 -9.84
C GLN A 212 0.11 6.79 -8.91
N GLU A 213 0.67 7.85 -9.49
CA GLU A 213 1.26 8.95 -8.73
C GLU A 213 0.17 9.56 -7.86
N GLY A 214 0.31 9.30 -6.57
CA GLY A 214 -0.63 9.79 -5.60
C GLY A 214 -1.80 8.87 -5.28
N ASP A 215 -1.71 7.61 -5.70
CA ASP A 215 -2.59 6.62 -5.14
C ASP A 215 -2.31 6.46 -3.64
N TYR A 216 -3.37 6.33 -2.86
CA TYR A 216 -3.28 6.19 -1.41
C TYR A 216 -3.36 4.73 -0.97
N VAL A 217 -3.88 3.81 -1.80
CA VAL A 217 -4.02 2.39 -1.43
C VAL A 217 -2.69 1.68 -1.49
N SER A 218 -1.93 1.90 -2.56
CA SER A 218 -0.54 1.47 -2.73
C SER A 218 0.40 2.02 -1.65
N ALA A 219 0.02 3.12 -1.02
CA ALA A 219 0.76 3.70 0.11
C ALA A 219 0.47 3.00 1.44
N LEU A 220 -0.55 2.14 1.55
CA LEU A 220 -0.91 1.49 2.80
C LEU A 220 0.05 0.35 3.14
N MET A 221 0.60 0.39 4.36
CA MET A 221 1.43 -0.65 4.96
C MET A 221 2.73 -0.95 4.19
N ALA A 222 3.47 -1.99 4.59
CA ALA A 222 4.78 -2.24 4.00
C ALA A 222 4.66 -2.83 2.58
N PRO A 223 5.31 -2.24 1.56
CA PRO A 223 5.41 -2.86 0.24
C PRO A 223 6.39 -4.05 0.27
N ILE A 224 6.14 -5.06 -0.56
CA ILE A 224 7.00 -6.26 -0.66
C ILE A 224 7.58 -6.49 -2.06
N ALA A 225 7.22 -5.64 -3.03
CA ALA A 225 7.68 -5.75 -4.40
C ALA A 225 9.22 -5.64 -4.52
N GLY A 226 9.77 -6.28 -5.55
CA GLY A 226 11.18 -6.18 -5.92
C GLY A 226 11.49 -4.82 -6.53
N ASP A 227 10.56 -4.33 -7.34
CA ASP A 227 10.57 -3.04 -8.01
C ASP A 227 9.19 -2.38 -7.97
N THR A 228 9.21 -1.05 -7.96
CA THR A 228 8.02 -0.21 -7.92
C THR A 228 8.14 0.86 -8.99
N HIS A 229 7.16 0.92 -9.87
CA HIS A 229 7.00 1.92 -10.91
C HIS A 229 5.86 2.85 -10.56
N TYR A 230 5.99 4.12 -10.94
CA TYR A 230 4.95 5.12 -10.73
C TYR A 230 4.41 5.62 -12.06
N THR A 231 3.09 5.57 -12.24
CA THR A 231 2.44 6.16 -13.41
C THR A 231 2.08 7.61 -13.16
N ASN A 232 2.19 8.47 -14.16
CA ASN A 232 1.82 9.87 -14.06
C ASN A 232 0.28 9.99 -14.00
N GLY A 233 -0.23 10.33 -12.82
CA GLY A 233 -1.67 10.41 -12.55
C GLY A 233 -2.39 11.63 -13.13
N GLY A 234 -1.70 12.49 -13.88
CA GLY A 234 -2.21 13.82 -14.22
C GLY A 234 -2.46 14.67 -12.96
N SER A 235 -2.94 15.91 -13.12
CA SER A 235 -3.11 16.88 -12.03
C SER A 235 -4.20 16.54 -10.99
N GLN A 236 -4.58 15.28 -10.83
CA GLN A 236 -5.65 14.81 -9.93
C GLN A 236 -5.16 14.20 -8.61
N ALA A 237 -3.86 14.25 -8.30
CA ALA A 237 -3.34 13.82 -7.01
C ALA A 237 -3.96 14.67 -5.87
N GLN A 238 -5.01 14.16 -5.25
CA GLN A 238 -5.58 14.75 -4.05
C GLN A 238 -4.77 14.22 -2.87
N GLY A 239 -4.03 15.12 -2.21
CA GLY A 239 -3.25 14.78 -1.02
C GLY A 239 -4.10 14.14 0.08
N ILE A 240 -3.47 13.78 1.21
CA ILE A 240 -4.05 12.98 2.32
C ILE A 240 -5.44 13.44 2.83
N THR A 241 -5.80 14.70 2.59
CA THR A 241 -7.13 15.26 2.83
C THR A 241 -8.24 14.49 2.11
N GLY A 242 -8.03 14.07 0.85
CA GLY A 242 -9.01 13.31 0.07
C GLY A 242 -9.26 11.92 0.65
N LEU A 243 -8.20 11.18 1.00
CA LEU A 243 -8.27 9.88 1.69
C LEU A 243 -9.03 9.99 3.02
N LEU A 244 -8.71 11.01 3.83
CA LEU A 244 -9.25 11.10 5.18
C LEU A 244 -10.66 11.71 5.24
N GLN A 245 -11.04 12.59 4.31
CA GLN A 245 -12.45 12.97 4.11
C GLN A 245 -13.26 11.71 3.81
N THR A 246 -12.81 10.98 2.80
CA THR A 246 -13.39 9.71 2.35
C THR A 246 -13.56 8.69 3.50
N LEU A 247 -12.52 8.45 4.30
CA LEU A 247 -12.57 7.46 5.38
C LEU A 247 -13.45 7.90 6.56
N LEU A 248 -13.59 9.20 6.85
CA LEU A 248 -14.09 9.66 8.16
C LEU A 248 -15.37 10.49 8.13
N ARG A 249 -15.72 11.09 7.00
CA ARG A 249 -16.95 11.89 6.87
C ARG A 249 -18.09 11.13 6.23
N GLY A 250 -17.82 10.00 5.58
CA GLY A 250 -18.82 9.27 4.80
C GLY A 250 -19.53 10.19 3.80
N ASP A 251 -18.89 11.30 3.41
CA ASP A 251 -19.31 12.17 2.33
C ASP A 251 -19.25 11.28 1.09
N GLY A 252 -20.42 10.73 0.73
CA GLY A 252 -20.65 9.58 -0.15
C GLY A 252 -20.14 9.68 -1.59
N ASN A 253 -19.14 10.51 -1.84
CA ASN A 253 -18.13 10.24 -2.85
C ASN A 253 -16.80 10.03 -2.10
N PHE A 254 -16.58 8.82 -1.57
CA PHE A 254 -15.25 8.21 -1.73
C PHE A 254 -14.91 8.51 -3.18
N GLN A 255 -13.96 9.42 -3.47
CA GLN A 255 -13.56 9.65 -4.85
C GLN A 255 -12.76 8.41 -5.26
N LEU A 256 -13.48 7.30 -5.48
CA LEU A 256 -13.01 6.04 -6.05
C LEU A 256 -12.48 6.35 -7.45
N SER A 257 -12.93 7.46 -8.06
CA SER A 257 -12.29 8.11 -9.19
C SER A 257 -10.81 8.46 -8.99
N ASN A 258 -10.26 8.49 -7.78
CA ASN A 258 -8.82 8.70 -7.51
C ASN A 258 -8.07 7.37 -7.32
N HIS A 259 -8.78 6.25 -7.15
CA HIS A 259 -8.24 4.89 -7.04
C HIS A 259 -9.06 3.95 -7.95
N ALA A 260 -9.12 4.32 -9.23
CA ALA A 260 -9.77 3.52 -10.27
C ALA A 260 -8.69 2.93 -11.18
N PRO A 261 -8.88 1.70 -11.72
CA PRO A 261 -7.92 1.09 -12.63
C PRO A 261 -7.57 1.98 -13.84
N LEU A 262 -8.50 2.82 -14.31
CA LEU A 262 -8.24 3.73 -15.44
C LEU A 262 -7.23 4.84 -15.14
N ASN A 263 -7.05 5.21 -13.87
CA ASN A 263 -6.11 6.26 -13.48
C ASN A 263 -4.65 5.85 -13.68
N LEU A 264 -4.38 4.55 -13.82
CA LEU A 264 -3.05 4.04 -14.12
C LEU A 264 -2.59 4.44 -15.52
N PHE A 265 -3.52 4.70 -16.43
CA PHE A 265 -3.22 4.98 -17.82
C PHE A 265 -3.00 6.46 -18.09
N SER A 266 -2.28 6.74 -19.17
CA SER A 266 -1.97 8.10 -19.62
C SER A 266 -3.20 8.97 -19.86
N SER A 267 -4.33 8.36 -20.25
CA SER A 267 -5.65 8.99 -20.31
C SER A 267 -6.75 7.93 -20.38
N ASP A 268 -8.02 8.33 -20.21
CA ASP A 268 -9.18 7.45 -20.41
C ASP A 268 -9.18 6.70 -21.75
N THR A 269 -8.61 7.29 -22.80
CA THR A 269 -8.64 6.74 -24.18
C THR A 269 -7.32 6.15 -24.66
N ASP A 270 -6.22 6.38 -23.94
CA ASP A 270 -4.90 5.84 -24.24
C ASP A 270 -4.46 4.96 -23.05
N LEU A 271 -4.74 3.67 -23.19
CA LEU A 271 -4.56 2.66 -22.14
C LEU A 271 -3.13 2.12 -22.06
N SER A 272 -2.15 3.02 -22.19
CA SER A 272 -0.74 2.80 -21.93
C SER A 272 -0.34 3.40 -20.58
N LEU A 273 0.60 2.76 -19.89
CA LEU A 273 1.13 3.24 -18.60
C LEU A 273 2.17 4.34 -18.85
N ASP A 274 1.93 5.55 -18.34
CA ASP A 274 2.91 6.64 -18.37
C ASP A 274 3.86 6.55 -17.18
N LEU A 275 4.98 5.85 -17.31
CA LEU A 275 5.94 5.61 -16.22
C LEU A 275 6.81 6.83 -15.85
N THR A 276 6.40 8.06 -16.20
CA THR A 276 7.10 9.29 -15.80
C THR A 276 6.72 9.79 -14.41
N GLY A 277 5.75 9.15 -13.75
CA GLY A 277 5.31 9.50 -12.41
C GLY A 277 6.36 9.21 -11.34
N THR A 278 6.13 9.73 -10.13
CA THR A 278 7.03 9.52 -8.98
C THR A 278 6.27 9.28 -7.68
N ARG A 279 6.96 8.71 -6.67
CA ARG A 279 6.38 8.58 -5.32
C ARG A 279 6.18 9.95 -4.70
N THR A 280 4.93 10.26 -4.36
CA THR A 280 4.57 11.55 -3.73
C THR A 280 4.92 11.62 -2.24
N ASP A 281 5.02 12.84 -1.72
CA ASP A 281 5.22 13.10 -0.30
C ASP A 281 4.04 12.66 0.58
N TYR A 282 2.82 12.72 0.06
CA TYR A 282 1.67 12.24 0.82
C TYR A 282 1.59 10.72 0.83
N SER A 283 1.94 10.03 -0.27
CA SER A 283 2.04 8.57 -0.28
C SER A 283 3.13 8.11 0.70
N ARG A 284 4.25 8.84 0.83
CA ARG A 284 5.21 8.64 1.93
C ARG A 284 4.56 8.83 3.30
N THR A 285 3.83 9.92 3.51
CA THR A 285 3.17 10.23 4.79
C THR A 285 2.16 9.16 5.21
N ILE A 286 1.34 8.64 4.29
CA ILE A 286 0.39 7.55 4.54
C ILE A 286 1.13 6.26 4.90
N ASN A 287 2.19 5.97 4.14
CA ASN A 287 2.99 4.77 4.34
C ASN A 287 3.71 4.76 5.70
N ASP A 288 4.35 5.87 6.06
CA ASP A 288 5.01 6.03 7.35
C ASP A 288 4.03 5.87 8.51
N PHE A 289 2.84 6.46 8.38
CA PHE A 289 1.81 6.36 9.41
C PHE A 289 1.31 4.92 9.57
N THR A 290 0.90 4.27 8.49
CA THR A 290 0.33 2.91 8.53
C THR A 290 1.35 1.86 8.95
N THR A 291 2.61 1.99 8.49
CA THR A 291 3.71 1.12 8.92
C THR A 291 4.04 1.33 10.39
N TRP A 292 4.12 2.59 10.86
CA TRP A 292 4.34 2.88 12.27
C TRP A 292 3.24 2.30 13.15
N VAL A 293 1.97 2.40 12.74
CA VAL A 293 0.84 1.78 13.46
C VAL A 293 1.03 0.27 13.54
N SER A 294 1.33 -0.39 12.43
CA SER A 294 1.55 -1.84 12.41
C SER A 294 2.70 -2.28 13.32
N GLU A 295 3.74 -1.46 13.47
CA GLU A 295 4.95 -1.75 14.26
C GLU A 295 4.87 -1.40 15.75
N ASN A 296 4.18 -0.32 16.09
CA ASN A 296 4.32 0.32 17.40
C ASN A 296 3.04 0.32 18.23
N VAL A 297 1.91 -0.12 17.65
CA VAL A 297 0.61 -0.14 18.32
C VAL A 297 0.24 -1.58 18.66
N PRO A 298 -0.18 -1.90 19.91
CA PRO A 298 -0.66 -3.25 20.26
C PRO A 298 -1.80 -3.74 19.35
N ALA A 299 -1.82 -5.03 19.02
CA ALA A 299 -2.75 -5.60 18.03
C ALA A 299 -4.24 -5.38 18.35
N ASP A 300 -4.64 -5.42 19.62
CA ASP A 300 -6.01 -5.14 20.05
C ASP A 300 -6.37 -3.65 19.89
N MET A 301 -5.40 -2.75 20.05
CA MET A 301 -5.60 -1.32 19.75
C MET A 301 -5.63 -1.05 18.25
N GLN A 302 -4.81 -1.76 17.46
CA GLN A 302 -4.91 -1.71 15.99
C GLN A 302 -6.32 -2.10 15.55
N ALA A 303 -6.90 -3.17 16.12
CA ALA A 303 -8.27 -3.59 15.84
C ALA A 303 -9.31 -2.50 16.16
N LEU A 304 -9.19 -1.77 17.28
CA LEU A 304 -10.08 -0.65 17.59
C LEU A 304 -9.97 0.50 16.59
N VAL A 305 -8.76 0.82 16.12
CA VAL A 305 -8.55 1.86 15.09
C VAL A 305 -9.11 1.41 13.74
N ILE A 306 -8.89 0.16 13.37
CA ILE A 306 -9.47 -0.48 12.17
C ILE A 306 -10.99 -0.41 12.22
N GLU A 307 -11.61 -0.79 13.34
CA GLU A 307 -13.06 -0.72 13.51
C GLU A 307 -13.58 0.71 13.40
N PHE A 308 -12.89 1.68 14.00
CA PHE A 308 -13.25 3.10 13.86
C PHE A 308 -13.23 3.55 12.40
N LEU A 309 -12.15 3.25 11.67
CA LEU A 309 -12.01 3.61 10.25
C LEU A 309 -13.05 2.90 9.38
N SER A 310 -13.32 1.63 9.65
CA SER A 310 -14.33 0.83 8.94
C SER A 310 -15.74 1.36 9.17
N ASP A 311 -16.11 1.64 10.43
CA ASP A 311 -17.40 2.23 10.78
C ASP A 311 -17.60 3.56 10.02
N CYS A 312 -16.58 4.40 9.96
CA CYS A 312 -16.67 5.65 9.24
C CYS A 312 -16.74 5.48 7.70
N ALA A 313 -15.96 4.56 7.12
CA ALA A 313 -16.01 4.25 5.69
C ALA A 313 -17.39 3.72 5.26
N GLU A 314 -18.09 3.03 6.16
CA GLU A 314 -19.47 2.55 5.97
C GLU A 314 -20.54 3.63 6.25
N GLY A 315 -20.16 4.88 6.47
CA GLY A 315 -21.09 5.97 6.80
C GLY A 315 -21.70 5.87 8.21
N ARG A 316 -21.12 5.05 9.09
CA ARG A 316 -21.49 4.87 10.51
C ARG A 316 -20.60 5.69 11.45
N GLN A 317 -20.11 6.85 11.00
CA GLN A 317 -19.25 7.73 11.81
C GLN A 317 -19.86 8.13 13.16
N SER A 318 -21.19 8.23 13.24
CA SER A 318 -21.87 8.55 14.51
C SER A 318 -21.75 7.40 15.53
N GLU A 319 -21.74 6.14 15.06
CA GLU A 319 -21.52 4.97 15.91
C GLU A 319 -20.07 4.92 16.37
N ALA A 320 -19.12 5.13 15.45
CA ALA A 320 -17.69 5.19 15.75
C ALA A 320 -17.37 6.23 16.82
N LEU A 321 -17.94 7.44 16.70
CA LEU A 321 -17.75 8.54 17.66
C LEU A 321 -18.49 8.34 18.99
N SER A 322 -19.51 7.47 19.01
CA SER A 322 -20.23 7.16 20.25
C SER A 322 -19.45 6.23 21.18
N ASP A 323 -18.45 5.51 20.64
CA ASP A 323 -17.61 4.59 21.38
C ASP A 323 -16.36 5.30 21.95
N PRO A 324 -16.26 5.50 23.27
CA PRO A 324 -15.14 6.20 23.87
C PRO A 324 -13.81 5.43 23.75
N GLU A 325 -13.83 4.10 23.61
CA GLU A 325 -12.61 3.28 23.50
C GLU A 325 -12.01 3.38 22.10
N LYS A 326 -12.84 3.33 21.05
CA LYS A 326 -12.40 3.55 19.66
C LYS A 326 -11.79 4.94 19.47
N VAL A 327 -12.45 5.97 20.01
CA VAL A 327 -11.95 7.36 19.95
C VAL A 327 -10.66 7.52 20.77
N ALA A 328 -10.55 6.86 21.93
CA ALA A 328 -9.33 6.87 22.74
C ALA A 328 -8.15 6.22 22.02
N ALA A 329 -8.35 5.06 21.39
CA ALA A 329 -7.31 4.36 20.64
C ALA A 329 -6.79 5.22 19.47
N LEU A 330 -7.68 5.78 18.65
CA LEU A 330 -7.28 6.68 17.55
C LEU A 330 -6.51 7.91 18.07
N MET A 331 -7.01 8.55 19.14
CA MET A 331 -6.34 9.71 19.72
C MET A 331 -4.97 9.37 20.31
N ALA A 332 -4.82 8.20 20.93
CA ALA A 332 -3.54 7.73 21.46
C ALA A 332 -2.54 7.51 20.31
N VAL A 333 -2.96 6.83 19.24
CA VAL A 333 -2.15 6.64 18.02
C VAL A 333 -1.70 7.97 17.42
N LEU A 334 -2.62 8.90 17.18
CA LEU A 334 -2.30 10.22 16.63
C LEU A 334 -1.42 11.06 17.58
N THR A 335 -1.56 10.89 18.89
CA THR A 335 -0.71 11.62 19.86
C THR A 335 0.71 11.07 19.86
N LYS A 336 0.86 9.76 19.74
CA LYS A 336 2.13 9.04 19.91
C LYS A 336 2.93 8.91 18.60
N TYR A 337 2.26 9.01 17.46
CA TYR A 337 2.93 8.97 16.16
C TYR A 337 3.88 10.18 15.99
N PRO A 338 5.19 9.96 15.76
CA PRO A 338 6.15 11.06 15.61
C PRO A 338 5.86 11.96 14.40
N GLY A 339 5.26 11.42 13.34
CA GLY A 339 4.94 12.13 12.10
C GLY A 339 3.63 12.92 12.13
N THR A 340 2.97 13.08 13.29
CA THR A 340 1.66 13.75 13.37
C THR A 340 1.67 15.19 12.86
N GLN A 341 2.77 15.92 13.02
CA GLN A 341 2.87 17.26 12.44
C GLN A 341 2.85 17.22 10.91
N ARG A 342 3.61 16.30 10.29
CA ARG A 342 3.65 16.15 8.83
C ARG A 342 2.30 15.68 8.28
N LEU A 343 1.62 14.78 9.00
CA LEU A 343 0.25 14.36 8.71
C LEU A 343 -0.70 15.56 8.69
N LEU A 344 -0.59 16.47 9.67
CA LEU A 344 -1.39 17.69 9.74
C LEU A 344 -1.09 18.70 8.62
N GLU A 345 0.19 18.85 8.25
CA GLU A 345 0.63 19.68 7.12
C GLU A 345 -0.02 19.22 5.82
N GLN A 346 0.05 17.92 5.54
CA GLN A 346 -0.57 17.33 4.36
C GLN A 346 -2.11 17.45 4.40
N LEU A 347 -2.72 17.37 5.59
CA LEU A 347 -4.17 17.56 5.82
C LEU A 347 -4.65 19.02 5.65
N ALA A 348 -3.74 19.99 5.59
CA ALA A 348 -4.09 21.39 5.37
C ALA A 348 -4.12 21.82 3.91
N GLY A 349 -3.71 20.92 3.00
CA GLY A 349 -3.55 21.17 1.58
C GLY A 349 -2.15 21.64 1.25
N THR A 350 -1.54 21.02 0.24
CA THR A 350 -0.24 21.38 -0.36
C THR A 350 -0.36 22.47 -1.42
N ASP A 351 -1.42 23.28 -1.40
CA ASP A 351 -1.50 24.45 -2.27
C ASP A 351 -0.56 25.53 -1.70
N GLY A 352 0.42 25.98 -2.47
CA GLY A 352 1.39 27.03 -2.10
C GLY A 352 0.77 28.40 -1.73
N ALA A 353 -0.55 28.50 -1.61
CA ALA A 353 -1.28 29.62 -1.03
C ALA A 353 -1.60 29.43 0.48
N ASN A 354 -1.52 28.21 1.02
CA ASN A 354 -1.97 27.86 2.38
C ASN A 354 -0.84 27.39 3.33
N ASP A 355 0.40 27.30 2.87
CA ASP A 355 1.58 27.09 3.73
C ASP A 355 1.64 28.10 4.91
N GLY A 356 1.05 29.28 4.73
CA GLY A 356 0.96 30.32 5.75
C GLY A 356 -0.06 30.09 6.87
N ALA A 357 -1.06 29.21 6.72
CA ALA A 357 -2.14 29.04 7.71
C ALA A 357 -1.76 28.10 8.87
N LEU A 358 -0.91 27.10 8.61
CA LEU A 358 -0.34 26.24 9.65
C LEU A 358 0.90 26.86 10.30
N ALA A 359 1.70 27.63 9.56
CA ALA A 359 2.81 28.38 10.14
C ALA A 359 2.34 29.53 11.07
N SER A 360 1.10 30.02 10.91
CA SER A 360 0.54 31.12 11.70
C SER A 360 -0.41 30.70 12.84
N SER A 361 -0.80 29.43 12.90
CA SER A 361 -1.48 28.86 14.05
C SER A 361 -0.54 27.88 14.71
N GLY A 362 0.04 28.21 15.87
CA GLY A 362 0.92 27.30 16.59
C GLY A 362 0.22 26.00 16.99
N VAL A 363 0.13 25.04 16.06
CA VAL A 363 -0.43 23.70 16.30
C VAL A 363 0.59 22.96 17.13
N GLY A 364 0.45 23.06 18.45
CA GLY A 364 1.35 22.41 19.40
C GLY A 364 1.35 20.89 19.23
N THR A 365 2.47 20.27 19.60
CA THR A 365 2.64 18.81 19.67
C THR A 365 1.65 18.16 20.65
N GLY A 366 1.29 16.89 20.41
CA GLY A 366 0.46 16.11 21.33
C GLY A 366 -1.05 16.24 21.09
N VAL A 367 -1.84 16.28 22.16
CA VAL A 367 -3.32 16.22 22.12
C VAL A 367 -3.96 17.24 21.18
N ASN A 368 -3.45 18.47 21.13
CA ASN A 368 -4.02 19.54 20.32
C ASN A 368 -3.82 19.30 18.81
N ALA A 369 -2.65 18.77 18.43
CA ALA A 369 -2.38 18.33 17.07
C ALA A 369 -3.31 17.16 16.68
N ALA A 370 -3.40 16.13 17.53
CA ALA A 370 -4.29 15.00 17.29
C ALA A 370 -5.78 15.43 17.18
N ALA A 371 -6.23 16.36 18.04
CA ALA A 371 -7.57 16.90 17.98
C ALA A 371 -7.81 17.75 16.71
N ALA A 372 -6.79 18.46 16.21
CA ALA A 372 -6.89 19.21 14.96
C ALA A 372 -7.12 18.29 13.75
N VAL A 373 -6.58 17.05 13.78
CA VAL A 373 -6.94 16.01 12.81
C VAL A 373 -8.45 15.79 12.89
N LEU A 374 -9.02 15.45 14.06
CA LEU A 374 -10.48 15.25 14.23
C LEU A 374 -11.34 16.46 13.79
N VAL A 375 -10.89 17.71 14.04
CA VAL A 375 -11.57 18.93 13.54
C VAL A 375 -11.63 18.92 12.01
N ARG A 376 -10.49 18.69 11.35
CA ARG A 376 -10.41 18.65 9.88
C ARG A 376 -11.21 17.49 9.31
N LEU A 377 -11.43 16.44 10.10
CA LEU A 377 -12.28 15.31 9.77
C LEU A 377 -13.78 15.58 10.01
N GLY A 378 -14.16 16.79 10.45
CA GLY A 378 -15.56 17.18 10.57
C GLY A 378 -16.25 16.71 11.85
N CYS A 379 -15.49 16.29 12.87
CA CYS A 379 -16.04 15.96 14.18
C CYS A 379 -16.67 17.20 14.85
N ASP A 380 -17.73 16.99 15.64
CA ASP A 380 -18.42 18.07 16.34
C ASP A 380 -17.50 18.81 17.32
N SER A 381 -17.55 20.15 17.29
CA SER A 381 -16.70 21.01 18.13
C SER A 381 -16.88 20.80 19.64
N GLY A 382 -18.07 20.38 20.10
CA GLY A 382 -18.34 20.04 21.49
C GLY A 382 -17.74 18.71 21.92
N ILE A 383 -17.73 17.71 21.03
CA ILE A 383 -17.03 16.43 21.24
C ILE A 383 -15.52 16.67 21.32
N ILE A 384 -14.96 17.48 20.41
CA ILE A 384 -13.53 17.81 20.38
C ILE A 384 -13.10 18.55 21.65
N ALA A 385 -13.89 19.52 22.12
CA ALA A 385 -13.61 20.22 23.38
C ALA A 385 -13.60 19.24 24.57
N THR A 386 -14.49 18.25 24.57
CA THR A 386 -14.55 17.19 25.59
C THR A 386 -13.30 16.31 25.54
N ILE A 387 -12.90 15.87 24.35
CA ILE A 387 -11.69 15.07 24.10
C ILE A 387 -10.42 15.80 24.58
N VAL A 388 -10.24 17.07 24.18
CA VAL A 388 -9.07 17.87 24.54
C VAL A 388 -9.03 18.13 26.05
N SER A 389 -10.17 18.45 26.66
CA SER A 389 -10.25 18.65 28.12
C SER A 389 -9.89 17.36 28.87
N ALA A 390 -10.50 16.24 28.48
CA ALA A 390 -10.28 14.94 29.11
C ALA A 390 -8.83 14.48 29.01
N SER A 391 -8.22 14.64 27.83
CA SER A 391 -6.83 14.23 27.56
C SER A 391 -5.79 15.03 28.35
N ASN A 392 -6.04 16.33 28.60
CA ASN A 392 -5.14 17.18 29.37
C ASN A 392 -5.28 17.00 30.90
N GLY A 393 -6.06 16.00 31.35
CA GLY A 393 -6.31 15.77 32.78
C GLY A 393 -7.14 16.87 33.43
N ALA A 394 -7.72 17.79 32.64
CA ALA A 394 -8.74 18.68 33.12
C ALA A 394 -9.99 17.82 33.32
N VAL A 395 -10.19 17.38 34.57
CA VAL A 395 -11.50 16.96 35.03
C VAL A 395 -12.39 18.18 34.83
N ALA A 396 -13.05 18.28 33.67
CA ALA A 396 -14.31 18.96 33.64
C ALA A 396 -15.16 18.20 34.66
N SER A 397 -15.23 18.75 35.88
CA SER A 397 -16.51 18.75 36.55
C SER A 397 -17.38 19.62 35.65
N PRO A 398 -18.31 19.05 34.86
CA PRO A 398 -19.51 19.81 34.63
C PRO A 398 -20.12 19.89 36.02
N VAL A 399 -19.92 21.01 36.70
CA VAL A 399 -20.79 21.41 37.81
C VAL A 399 -22.18 21.52 37.17
N GLY A 400 -22.89 20.39 37.06
CA GLY A 400 -24.22 20.30 36.46
C GLY A 400 -24.58 19.11 35.56
N ALA A 401 -23.67 18.27 35.04
CA ALA A 401 -24.09 17.19 34.12
C ALA A 401 -24.33 15.85 34.83
N ALA A 402 -25.46 15.73 35.52
CA ALA A 402 -26.08 14.42 35.73
C ALA A 402 -26.67 13.96 34.39
N GLY A 403 -25.89 13.23 33.59
CA GLY A 403 -26.30 12.71 32.27
C GLY A 403 -25.17 11.97 31.52
N GLY A 404 -25.52 11.23 30.47
CA GLY A 404 -24.64 10.27 29.77
C GLY A 404 -23.30 10.82 29.23
N GLY A 405 -23.20 12.12 28.93
CA GLY A 405 -21.93 12.73 28.45
C GLY A 405 -20.80 12.75 29.49
N GLY A 406 -21.12 12.76 30.78
CA GLY A 406 -20.11 12.72 31.85
C GLY A 406 -19.52 11.32 32.07
N GLU A 407 -20.23 10.27 31.68
CA GLU A 407 -19.75 8.88 31.75
C GLU A 407 -18.84 8.57 30.57
N TRP A 408 -19.24 8.97 29.37
CA TRP A 408 -18.43 8.87 28.16
C TRP A 408 -17.06 9.53 28.33
N ALA A 409 -17.02 10.78 28.81
CA ALA A 409 -15.77 11.52 28.98
C ALA A 409 -14.81 10.85 29.98
N ARG A 410 -15.35 10.20 31.02
CA ARG A 410 -14.56 9.43 32.00
C ARG A 410 -14.01 8.15 31.39
N ALA A 411 -14.83 7.42 30.64
CA ALA A 411 -14.40 6.22 29.92
C ALA A 411 -13.29 6.57 28.92
N TYR A 412 -13.51 7.59 28.09
CA TYR A 412 -12.52 8.10 27.14
C TYR A 412 -11.19 8.48 27.81
N ALA A 413 -11.22 9.31 28.87
CA ALA A 413 -10.00 9.75 29.55
C ALA A 413 -9.19 8.58 30.11
N SER A 414 -9.89 7.59 30.69
CA SER A 414 -9.27 6.39 31.25
C SER A 414 -8.64 5.51 30.16
N ALA A 415 -9.37 5.27 29.07
CA ALA A 415 -8.89 4.51 27.93
C ALA A 415 -7.69 5.21 27.28
N TYR A 416 -7.79 6.51 26.98
CA TYR A 416 -6.73 7.29 26.33
C TYR A 416 -5.41 7.28 27.11
N ALA A 417 -5.47 7.48 28.44
CA ALA A 417 -4.27 7.44 29.27
C ALA A 417 -3.65 6.04 29.31
N THR A 418 -4.49 5.00 29.37
CA THR A 418 -4.06 3.60 29.34
C THR A 418 -3.39 3.27 28.01
N ASP A 419 -4.04 3.59 26.90
CA ASP A 419 -3.58 3.35 25.54
C ASP A 419 -2.27 4.08 25.22
N CYS A 420 -2.13 5.34 25.65
CA CYS A 420 -0.86 6.06 25.56
C CYS A 420 0.28 5.33 26.28
N ALA A 421 0.04 4.86 27.51
CA ALA A 421 1.05 4.13 28.28
C ALA A 421 1.37 2.76 27.66
N ARG A 422 0.37 2.10 27.05
CA ARG A 422 0.56 0.83 26.36
C ARG A 422 1.39 0.99 25.09
N ILE A 423 1.15 2.03 24.30
CA ILE A 423 2.01 2.35 23.14
C ILE A 423 3.44 2.65 23.61
N ASP A 424 3.62 3.50 24.62
CA ASP A 424 4.96 3.81 25.16
C ASP A 424 5.69 2.53 25.63
N ALA A 425 4.98 1.63 26.32
CA ALA A 425 5.52 0.37 26.77
C ALA A 425 5.85 -0.56 25.60
N HIS A 426 5.02 -0.61 24.55
CA HIS A 426 5.24 -1.42 23.36
C HIS A 426 6.49 -0.95 22.58
N VAL A 427 6.57 0.37 22.33
CA VAL A 427 7.72 1.03 21.71
C VAL A 427 8.99 0.78 22.55
N ALA A 428 8.92 0.94 23.88
CA ALA A 428 10.07 0.77 24.77
C ALA A 428 10.51 -0.69 24.93
N ALA A 429 9.57 -1.63 24.93
CA ALA A 429 9.87 -3.05 25.02
C ALA A 429 10.64 -3.54 23.78
N GLY A 430 10.47 -2.87 22.64
CA GLY A 430 10.91 -3.42 21.35
C GLY A 430 10.31 -4.79 21.10
N GLU A 431 9.27 -5.20 21.83
CA GLU A 431 8.58 -6.48 21.71
C GLU A 431 7.65 -6.40 20.50
N GLN A 432 8.30 -6.46 19.33
CA GLN A 432 7.83 -6.51 17.94
C GLN A 432 8.93 -5.94 17.02
N ALA A 433 10.01 -5.38 17.57
CA ALA A 433 11.31 -5.20 16.91
C ALA A 433 12.12 -6.53 16.82
N THR A 434 11.46 -7.66 16.58
CA THR A 434 11.87 -8.48 15.43
C THR A 434 11.14 -7.92 14.21
N THR A 435 11.41 -6.65 13.92
CA THR A 435 11.60 -6.24 12.55
C THR A 435 12.54 -7.28 11.97
N VAL A 436 12.26 -7.70 10.75
CA VAL A 436 13.32 -7.96 9.77
C VAL A 436 14.35 -6.86 9.98
N GLN A 437 15.34 -7.09 10.84
CA GLN A 437 16.56 -6.31 10.83
C GLN A 437 17.32 -6.82 9.61
N VAL A 438 16.82 -6.49 8.41
CA VAL A 438 17.71 -5.72 7.57
C VAL A 438 17.88 -4.44 8.36
N ARG A 439 18.85 -4.42 9.28
CA ARG A 439 19.12 -3.30 10.18
C ARG A 439 19.05 -2.03 9.33
N GLN A 440 18.01 -1.21 9.38
CA GLN A 440 18.02 0.03 8.58
C GLN A 440 19.16 0.97 9.02
N SER A 441 19.67 0.81 10.24
CA SER A 441 20.94 1.42 10.69
C SER A 441 22.21 0.86 10.03
N LEU A 442 22.06 -0.14 9.14
CA LEU A 442 23.13 -0.85 8.42
C LEU A 442 22.77 -1.18 6.96
N VAL A 443 21.51 -0.98 6.54
CA VAL A 443 21.10 -0.97 5.13
C VAL A 443 21.31 0.44 4.63
N ARG A 444 22.40 0.61 3.90
CA ARG A 444 22.60 1.80 3.10
C ARG A 444 21.58 1.75 1.97
N ASP A 445 20.88 2.84 1.76
CA ASP A 445 20.06 3.02 0.57
C ASP A 445 20.98 2.99 -0.65
N TRP A 446 20.75 2.01 -1.53
CA TRP A 446 21.50 1.79 -2.76
C TRP A 446 20.63 1.99 -4.02
N SER A 447 19.49 2.68 -3.88
CA SER A 447 18.64 3.03 -5.02
C SER A 447 19.35 3.97 -6.01
N ASP A 448 19.00 3.87 -7.30
CA ASP A 448 19.53 4.80 -8.31
C ASP A 448 19.13 6.26 -8.01
N GLU A 449 17.98 6.47 -7.37
CA GLU A 449 17.51 7.77 -6.90
C GLU A 449 18.43 8.35 -5.81
N TYR A 450 18.81 7.54 -4.81
CA TYR A 450 19.75 7.98 -3.78
C TYR A 450 21.16 8.19 -4.34
N LYS A 451 21.56 7.39 -5.32
CA LYS A 451 22.80 7.60 -6.09
C LYS A 451 22.80 8.96 -6.77
N GLU A 452 21.74 9.29 -7.50
CA GLU A 452 21.61 10.58 -8.19
C GLU A 452 21.60 11.76 -7.23
N LYS A 453 20.93 11.63 -6.07
CA LYS A 453 20.97 12.61 -4.99
C LYS A 453 22.38 12.84 -4.46
N LEU A 454 23.15 11.78 -4.19
CA LEU A 454 24.54 11.94 -3.73
C LEU A 454 25.41 12.58 -4.82
N LEU A 455 25.19 12.24 -6.09
CA LEU A 455 25.89 12.84 -7.23
C LEU A 455 25.50 14.30 -7.48
N SER A 456 24.27 14.72 -7.17
CA SER A 456 23.88 16.14 -7.23
C SER A 456 24.58 16.94 -6.12
N ILE A 457 24.64 16.40 -4.90
CA ILE A 457 25.34 17.04 -3.78
C ILE A 457 26.84 17.18 -4.08
N VAL A 458 27.49 16.18 -4.69
CA VAL A 458 28.90 16.31 -5.11
C VAL A 458 29.08 17.42 -6.14
N ARG A 459 28.17 17.53 -7.13
CA ARG A 459 28.23 18.61 -8.13
C ARG A 459 28.09 19.99 -7.48
N GLU A 460 27.15 20.14 -6.56
CA GLU A 460 26.98 21.38 -5.79
C GLU A 460 28.24 21.73 -5.00
N VAL A 461 28.87 20.75 -4.35
CA VAL A 461 30.12 20.95 -3.59
C VAL A 461 31.30 21.30 -4.51
N ASP A 462 31.44 20.63 -5.65
CA ASP A 462 32.54 20.82 -6.60
C ASP A 462 32.45 22.18 -7.35
N GLU A 463 31.23 22.70 -7.55
CA GLU A 463 30.97 23.99 -8.21
C GLU A 463 31.16 25.19 -7.26
N GLU A 464 31.25 24.96 -5.95
CA GLU A 464 31.37 26.01 -4.93
C GLU A 464 32.82 26.46 -4.68
N GLU A 465 33.05 27.77 -4.74
CA GLU A 465 34.36 28.32 -4.38
C GLU A 465 34.66 28.10 -2.88
N VAL A 466 35.88 27.65 -2.58
CA VAL A 466 36.32 27.28 -1.22
C VAL A 466 36.19 28.44 -0.21
N TRP A 467 36.08 29.68 -0.69
CA TRP A 467 36.08 30.90 0.13
C TRP A 467 35.12 31.97 -0.40
N ASP A 468 33.80 31.73 -0.31
CA ASP A 468 32.77 32.76 -0.55
C ASP A 468 32.27 33.38 0.78
N PRO A 469 32.60 34.65 1.09
CA PRO A 469 32.20 35.31 2.33
C PRO A 469 30.71 35.76 2.37
N THR A 470 29.94 35.54 1.31
CA THR A 470 28.50 35.89 1.24
C THR A 470 27.56 34.72 1.52
N HIS A 471 28.06 33.48 1.49
CA HIS A 471 27.33 32.29 1.95
C HIS A 471 27.63 32.02 3.42
N TRP A 472 26.64 32.22 4.29
CA TRP A 472 26.77 31.95 5.74
C TRP A 472 26.87 30.44 6.07
N ASP A 473 26.55 29.59 5.09
CA ASP A 473 26.61 28.12 5.11
C ASP A 473 28.03 27.57 5.31
N VAL A 474 29.07 28.18 4.72
CA VAL A 474 30.40 27.54 4.58
C VAL A 474 31.27 27.56 5.85
N TRP A 475 30.77 28.14 6.95
CA TRP A 475 31.50 28.28 8.22
C TRP A 475 31.80 26.93 8.91
N TYR A 476 31.09 25.84 8.58
CA TYR A 476 31.39 24.50 9.11
C TYR A 476 32.80 23.99 8.71
N ARG A 477 33.34 24.46 7.56
CA ARG A 477 34.71 24.14 7.13
C ARG A 477 35.76 24.67 8.11
N ILE A 478 35.44 25.76 8.81
CA ILE A 478 36.29 26.42 9.82
C ILE A 478 35.99 25.90 11.25
N GLU A 479 34.74 25.50 11.53
CA GLU A 479 34.29 25.00 12.85
C GLU A 479 34.52 23.48 13.10
N SER A 480 35.03 22.74 12.11
CA SER A 480 35.25 21.27 12.17
C SER A 480 36.24 20.79 13.26
N LEU A 481 36.88 21.68 14.02
CA LEU A 481 37.75 21.34 15.15
C LEU A 481 36.99 20.99 16.45
N GLY A 482 35.66 21.16 16.50
CA GLY A 482 34.84 21.04 17.72
C GLY A 482 34.03 19.75 17.92
N GLY A 483 33.95 18.84 16.93
CA GLY A 483 33.33 17.52 17.10
C GLY A 483 31.79 17.47 17.22
N GLY A 484 31.06 18.53 16.82
CA GLY A 484 29.59 18.62 16.96
C GLY A 484 28.74 18.08 15.80
N LEU A 485 29.35 17.67 14.67
CA LEU A 485 28.67 17.17 13.46
C LEU A 485 28.43 15.66 13.54
N THR A 486 27.37 15.25 14.22
CA THR A 486 26.90 13.85 14.26
C THR A 486 25.53 13.74 13.60
N ALA A 487 25.23 12.58 13.00
CA ALA A 487 23.92 12.30 12.41
C ALA A 487 22.77 12.52 13.42
N GLU A 488 23.03 12.28 14.71
CA GLU A 488 22.09 12.49 15.82
C GLU A 488 21.75 13.97 16.05
N ASN A 489 22.72 14.88 15.87
CA ASN A 489 22.51 16.32 16.05
C ASN A 489 21.86 17.00 14.83
N CYS A 490 21.85 16.31 13.68
CA CYS A 490 21.35 16.82 12.40
C CYS A 490 20.10 16.08 11.89
N GLN A 491 19.34 15.42 12.78
CA GLN A 491 18.12 14.67 12.40
C GLN A 491 17.08 15.49 11.64
N GLY A 492 17.05 16.82 11.83
CA GLY A 492 16.16 17.73 11.10
C GLY A 492 16.71 18.31 9.79
N ASP A 493 17.96 18.01 9.43
CA ASP A 493 18.63 18.50 8.21
C ASP A 493 19.71 17.49 7.74
N ILE A 494 19.23 16.32 7.32
CA ILE A 494 20.10 15.22 6.87
C ILE A 494 20.81 15.57 5.57
N ASP A 495 20.19 16.37 4.70
CA ASP A 495 20.77 16.75 3.42
C ASP A 495 21.90 17.77 3.60
N GLY A 496 21.72 18.74 4.49
CA GLY A 496 22.80 19.61 4.94
C GLY A 496 23.93 18.86 5.65
N TYR A 497 23.62 17.79 6.40
CA TYR A 497 24.63 16.92 7.00
C TYR A 497 25.43 16.12 5.95
N LEU A 498 24.75 15.49 4.99
CA LEU A 498 25.37 14.69 3.93
C LEU A 498 26.28 15.55 3.05
N ARG A 499 25.82 16.74 2.69
CA ARG A 499 26.63 17.72 1.95
C ARG A 499 27.91 18.08 2.69
N LYS A 500 27.82 18.39 3.99
CA LYS A 500 29.00 18.68 4.83
C LYS A 500 29.95 17.49 4.92
N GLN A 501 29.42 16.26 4.99
CA GLN A 501 30.26 15.05 4.99
C GLN A 501 30.94 14.80 3.64
N ILE A 502 30.25 15.00 2.52
CA ILE A 502 30.81 14.86 1.17
C ILE A 502 31.96 15.84 0.96
N ASP A 503 31.75 17.10 1.34
CA ASP A 503 32.73 18.16 1.25
C ASP A 503 33.95 17.92 2.15
N MET A 504 33.73 17.69 3.46
CA MET A 504 34.82 17.51 4.43
C MET A 504 35.68 16.26 4.16
N ASN A 505 35.11 15.21 3.57
CA ASN A 505 35.81 13.96 3.29
C ASN A 505 36.32 13.85 1.83
N GLY A 506 36.09 14.87 1.00
CA GLY A 506 36.50 14.89 -0.40
C GLY A 506 35.93 13.71 -1.20
N VAL A 507 34.65 13.41 -1.01
CA VAL A 507 33.98 12.30 -1.69
C VAL A 507 33.71 12.70 -3.15
N SER A 508 34.33 12.01 -4.10
CA SER A 508 34.12 12.25 -5.53
C SER A 508 32.94 11.46 -6.10
N ALA A 509 32.39 11.93 -7.22
CA ALA A 509 31.35 11.25 -7.98
C ALA A 509 31.76 9.80 -8.35
N GLN A 510 33.00 9.62 -8.82
CA GLN A 510 33.55 8.29 -9.13
C GLN A 510 33.49 7.33 -7.93
N ARG A 511 33.78 7.84 -6.72
CA ARG A 511 33.80 7.01 -5.51
C ARG A 511 32.40 6.61 -5.05
N ILE A 512 31.39 7.43 -5.34
CA ILE A 512 29.97 7.09 -5.15
C ILE A 512 29.58 6.00 -6.16
N GLU A 513 29.86 6.20 -7.45
CA GLU A 513 29.55 5.22 -8.50
C GLU A 513 30.15 3.83 -8.22
N GLU A 514 31.43 3.76 -7.85
CA GLU A 514 32.11 2.51 -7.50
C GLU A 514 31.50 1.81 -6.27
N ALA A 515 30.94 2.58 -5.33
CA ALA A 515 30.30 2.02 -4.14
C ALA A 515 28.94 1.37 -4.48
N PHE A 516 28.13 2.05 -5.29
CA PHE A 516 26.83 1.53 -5.75
C PHE A 516 27.00 0.30 -6.63
N GLN A 517 28.00 0.29 -7.52
CA GLN A 517 28.29 -0.88 -8.34
C GLN A 517 28.64 -2.11 -7.49
N LYS A 518 29.49 -1.95 -6.46
CA LYS A 518 29.84 -3.05 -5.55
C LYS A 518 28.66 -3.55 -4.73
N ALA A 519 27.73 -2.67 -4.38
CA ALA A 519 26.51 -3.06 -3.69
C ALA A 519 25.60 -3.92 -4.58
N ALA A 520 25.40 -3.52 -5.84
CA ALA A 520 24.61 -4.28 -6.81
C ALA A 520 25.20 -5.68 -7.10
N GLU A 521 26.52 -5.79 -7.23
CA GLU A 521 27.20 -7.08 -7.43
C GLU A 521 27.03 -8.03 -6.23
N LEU A 522 27.06 -7.49 -5.00
CA LEU A 522 26.86 -8.27 -3.79
C LEU A 522 25.41 -8.73 -3.64
N ASP A 523 24.45 -7.88 -4.00
CA ASP A 523 23.02 -8.18 -3.93
C ASP A 523 22.63 -9.32 -4.88
N GLY A 524 23.09 -9.27 -6.14
CA GLY A 524 22.88 -10.37 -7.09
C GLY A 524 23.47 -11.71 -6.64
N THR A 525 24.61 -11.67 -5.93
CA THR A 525 25.22 -12.88 -5.35
C THR A 525 24.38 -13.45 -4.19
N MET A 526 23.82 -12.57 -3.34
CA MET A 526 22.96 -12.98 -2.22
C MET A 526 21.62 -13.52 -2.71
N GLY A 527 21.01 -12.90 -3.72
CA GLY A 527 19.80 -13.40 -4.37
C GLY A 527 19.98 -14.82 -4.91
N THR A 528 21.10 -15.07 -5.60
CA THR A 528 21.42 -16.41 -6.13
C THR A 528 21.56 -17.46 -5.01
N ASN A 529 22.20 -17.10 -3.90
CA ASN A 529 22.37 -18.01 -2.76
C ASN A 529 21.04 -18.27 -2.02
N ALA A 530 20.18 -17.26 -1.90
CA ALA A 530 18.87 -17.40 -1.27
C ALA A 530 17.96 -18.32 -2.10
N SER A 531 17.94 -18.19 -3.43
CA SER A 531 17.22 -19.10 -4.32
C SER A 531 17.69 -20.55 -4.17
N ALA A 532 19.00 -20.79 -4.06
CA ALA A 532 19.53 -22.14 -3.87
C ALA A 532 19.15 -22.76 -2.51
N VAL A 533 19.01 -21.94 -1.46
CA VAL A 533 18.54 -22.39 -0.14
C VAL A 533 17.04 -22.73 -0.18
N ALA A 534 16.23 -21.91 -0.86
CA ALA A 534 14.80 -22.17 -1.05
C ALA A 534 14.55 -23.49 -1.78
N GLU A 535 15.26 -23.75 -2.88
CA GLU A 535 15.18 -25.03 -3.61
C GLU A 535 15.55 -26.24 -2.72
N SER A 536 16.55 -26.09 -1.85
CA SER A 536 16.92 -27.15 -0.90
C SER A 536 15.86 -27.37 0.18
N LEU A 537 15.13 -26.33 0.57
CA LEU A 537 14.06 -26.39 1.57
C LEU A 537 12.81 -27.07 1.00
N ASP A 538 12.48 -26.78 -0.27
CA ASP A 538 11.38 -27.43 -0.99
C ASP A 538 11.66 -28.92 -1.17
N GLY A 539 12.88 -29.29 -1.59
CA GLY A 539 13.29 -30.70 -1.67
C GLY A 539 13.24 -31.43 -0.33
N ALA A 540 13.58 -30.76 0.77
CA ALA A 540 13.47 -31.33 2.11
C ALA A 540 12.01 -31.51 2.55
N THR A 541 11.14 -30.55 2.22
CA THR A 541 9.71 -30.58 2.52
C THR A 541 9.00 -31.69 1.75
N GLU A 542 9.35 -31.87 0.47
CA GLU A 542 8.83 -32.92 -0.40
C GLU A 542 9.23 -34.32 0.10
N ALA A 543 10.50 -34.49 0.53
CA ALA A 543 10.97 -35.72 1.16
C ALA A 543 10.24 -36.02 2.48
N LEU A 544 9.94 -35.01 3.28
CA LEU A 544 9.18 -35.14 4.52
C LEU A 544 7.72 -35.55 4.26
N GLY A 545 7.10 -34.99 3.22
CA GLY A 545 5.77 -35.38 2.76
C GLY A 545 5.69 -36.85 2.32
N GLN A 546 6.73 -37.35 1.64
CA GLN A 546 6.81 -38.77 1.25
C GLN A 546 6.95 -39.71 2.44
N ILE A 547 7.72 -39.33 3.46
CA ILE A 547 7.87 -40.10 4.71
C ILE A 547 6.55 -40.15 5.48
N LEU A 548 5.83 -39.02 5.56
CA LEU A 548 4.56 -38.93 6.27
C LEU A 548 3.40 -39.61 5.51
N GLY A 549 3.43 -39.62 4.18
CA GLY A 549 2.45 -40.31 3.33
C GLY A 549 2.65 -41.83 3.24
N GLY A 550 3.85 -42.34 3.53
CA GLY A 550 4.16 -43.77 3.48
C GLY A 550 3.65 -44.62 4.66
N GLY A 551 2.99 -44.00 5.65
CA GLY A 551 2.49 -44.66 6.86
C GLY A 551 1.09 -45.29 6.77
N ALA A 552 0.42 -45.18 5.61
CA ALA A 552 -0.90 -45.75 5.37
C ALA A 552 -0.86 -46.82 4.27
N GLN A 553 -0.34 -48.00 4.60
CA GLN A 553 -0.67 -49.26 3.92
C GLN A 553 -0.93 -50.37 4.94
#